data_AF-N9NAA4-F1
#
_entry.id   AF-N9NAA4-F1
#
_cell.length_a   1.000
_cell.length_b   1.000
_cell.length_c   1.000
_cell.angle_alpha   90.00
_cell.angle_beta   90.00
_cell.angle_gamma   90.00
#
_symmetry.space_group_name_H-M   'P 1'
#
loop_
_entity.id
_entity.type
_entity.pdbx_description
1 polymer ?
#
loop_
_entity_poly.entity_id
_entity_poly.type
_entity_poly.pdbx_seq_one_letter_code
_entity_poly.pdbx_strand_id
1 'polypeptide(L)'
;MLFKSLLSPIKSITSSLVDSNSSTSHAGSSTLAPLSLSTITNLVSPSTVTNTVSSITNSVASNPVHTITGILGGVTGSSSPLSTVTNLVGSLTGSTNGGPLDTVTHIIGGVTGGTNGGPLGAVTGIIGGITGGTNGGALGTVTGIIGGITGGDLAHNPVTGVIQSGIGVLKGLESLKTDIINTGINTVAGTVISAVHQSEHPIGDLAHLGTLTFNTSRDTVNGTLDAVSHLAGADVGGAVNSLTGVVGTLVNNGTTATNTIQHIVGDITNIGSTGPLGTITGIIGGITGGIGGGTGGPLGSIGNIIGGITGSIGGGTGGPLGAITHIIGGITGG
;
A
#
# COMPACT_ATOMS: atom_id res chain seq x y z
N MET A 1 45.35 45.15 -92.20
CA MET A 1 44.20 46.01 -92.59
C MET A 1 44.02 47.25 -91.71
N LEU A 2 44.75 47.42 -90.60
CA LEU A 2 44.56 48.52 -89.64
C LEU A 2 45.16 49.89 -90.05
N PHE A 3 46.23 49.93 -90.84
CA PHE A 3 46.86 51.19 -91.27
C PHE A 3 46.03 52.02 -92.29
N LYS A 4 45.23 51.36 -93.14
CA LYS A 4 44.34 52.06 -94.09
C LYS A 4 43.17 52.77 -93.41
N SER A 5 42.73 52.27 -92.25
CA SER A 5 41.62 52.86 -91.48
C SER A 5 42.02 54.18 -90.83
N LEU A 6 43.26 54.29 -90.34
CA LEU A 6 43.79 55.51 -89.72
C LEU A 6 44.09 56.63 -90.73
N LEU A 7 44.41 56.29 -91.97
CA LEU A 7 44.70 57.29 -93.01
C LEU A 7 43.41 57.90 -93.60
N SER A 8 42.27 57.22 -93.48
CA SER A 8 41.00 57.67 -94.08
C SER A 8 40.47 58.96 -93.46
N PRO A 9 40.41 59.12 -92.11
CA PRO A 9 40.04 60.38 -91.50
C PRO A 9 41.02 61.50 -91.82
N ILE A 10 42.33 61.21 -91.82
CA ILE A 10 43.38 62.21 -92.13
C ILE A 10 43.23 62.71 -93.57
N LYS A 11 43.01 61.80 -94.53
CA LYS A 11 42.78 62.17 -95.94
C LYS A 11 41.51 63.01 -96.10
N SER A 12 40.44 62.69 -95.37
CA SER A 12 39.18 63.43 -95.36
C SER A 12 39.32 64.82 -94.74
N ILE A 13 40.11 64.96 -93.66
CA ILE A 13 40.42 66.24 -93.03
C ILE A 13 41.28 67.11 -93.95
N THR A 14 42.32 66.55 -94.58
CA THR A 14 43.14 67.30 -95.54
C THR A 14 42.33 67.77 -96.74
N SER A 15 41.44 66.94 -97.30
CA SER A 15 40.52 67.35 -98.37
C SER A 15 39.60 68.48 -97.91
N SER A 16 38.98 68.34 -96.74
CA SER A 16 38.03 69.33 -96.22
C SER A 16 38.68 70.68 -95.88
N LEU A 17 39.96 70.69 -95.49
CA LEU A 17 40.74 71.92 -95.31
C LEU A 17 41.12 72.56 -96.66
N VAL A 18 41.48 71.77 -97.66
CA VAL A 18 41.81 72.28 -99.01
C VAL A 18 40.56 72.87 -99.68
N ASP A 19 39.42 72.18 -99.59
CA ASP A 19 38.14 72.61 -100.17
C ASP A 19 37.55 73.85 -99.43
N SER A 20 37.81 73.98 -98.13
CA SER A 20 37.46 75.18 -97.36
C SER A 20 38.35 76.39 -97.68
N ASN A 21 39.59 76.18 -98.15
CA ASN A 21 40.53 77.24 -98.46
C ASN A 21 40.42 77.77 -99.91
N SER A 22 39.76 77.04 -100.82
CA SER A 22 39.53 77.49 -102.22
C SER A 22 38.14 78.10 -102.46
N SER A 23 37.28 78.13 -101.45
CA SER A 23 35.91 78.68 -101.56
C SER A 23 35.88 80.15 -101.15
N THR A 24 36.12 81.05 -102.11
CA THR A 24 35.90 82.49 -101.94
C THR A 24 34.42 82.85 -102.05
N SER A 25 33.85 83.27 -100.93
CA SER A 25 32.66 84.14 -100.76
C SER A 25 31.27 83.59 -101.09
N HIS A 26 30.42 83.47 -100.06
CA HIS A 26 29.54 84.58 -99.67
C HIS A 26 29.13 84.42 -98.19
N ALA A 27 29.30 85.50 -97.43
CA ALA A 27 29.15 85.54 -95.98
C ALA A 27 27.69 85.73 -95.55
N GLY A 28 27.32 85.11 -94.42
CA GLY A 28 26.03 85.26 -93.77
C GLY A 28 25.94 84.58 -92.40
N SER A 29 26.83 84.97 -91.46
CA SER A 29 26.70 84.91 -89.99
C SER A 29 26.54 83.55 -89.26
N SER A 30 27.67 82.89 -88.94
CA SER A 30 27.80 81.98 -87.79
C SER A 30 28.57 82.68 -86.65
N THR A 31 28.03 82.62 -85.43
CA THR A 31 28.47 83.39 -84.23
C THR A 31 29.37 82.61 -83.26
N LEU A 32 29.97 81.49 -83.66
CA LEU A 32 31.00 80.82 -82.86
C LEU A 32 32.37 81.40 -83.21
N ALA A 33 33.00 82.08 -82.24
CA ALA A 33 34.35 82.60 -82.39
C ALA A 33 35.31 81.42 -82.67
N PRO A 34 36.05 81.43 -83.79
CA PRO A 34 37.02 80.38 -84.06
C PRO A 34 38.04 80.33 -82.92
N LEU A 35 38.22 79.15 -82.34
CA LEU A 35 39.25 78.92 -81.33
C LEU A 35 40.59 79.39 -81.89
N SER A 36 41.27 80.25 -81.14
CA SER A 36 42.52 80.83 -81.62
C SER A 36 43.58 79.73 -81.79
N LEU A 37 44.42 79.88 -82.83
CA LEU A 37 45.48 78.93 -83.11
C LEU A 37 46.41 78.75 -81.89
N SER A 38 46.59 79.79 -81.07
CA SER A 38 47.39 79.73 -79.84
C SER A 38 46.74 78.87 -78.75
N THR A 39 45.41 78.82 -78.65
CA THR A 39 44.71 77.91 -77.72
C THR A 39 44.96 76.46 -78.13
N ILE A 40 44.89 76.17 -79.44
CA ILE A 40 45.16 74.84 -79.98
C ILE A 40 46.62 74.46 -79.73
N THR A 41 47.57 75.35 -80.04
CA THR A 41 49.01 75.11 -79.82
C THR A 41 49.34 74.85 -78.35
N ASN A 42 48.73 75.56 -77.40
CA ASN A 42 48.93 75.32 -75.97
C ASN A 42 48.34 73.98 -75.50
N LEU A 43 47.18 73.58 -76.03
CA LEU A 43 46.54 72.31 -75.69
C LEU A 43 47.33 71.11 -76.20
N VAL A 44 47.94 71.24 -77.39
CA VAL A 44 48.78 70.20 -78.01
C VAL A 44 50.28 70.39 -77.74
N SER A 45 50.64 71.34 -76.87
CA SER A 45 52.04 71.54 -76.50
C SER A 45 52.58 70.28 -75.82
N PRO A 46 53.81 69.84 -76.16
CA PRO A 46 54.40 68.63 -75.59
C PRO A 46 54.36 68.59 -74.06
N SER A 47 54.58 69.74 -73.40
CA SER A 47 54.51 69.87 -71.94
C SER A 47 53.12 69.55 -71.38
N THR A 48 52.06 70.09 -71.97
CA THR A 48 50.67 69.84 -71.57
C THR A 48 50.32 68.36 -71.71
N VAL A 49 50.73 67.75 -72.83
CA VAL A 49 50.53 66.32 -73.09
C VAL A 49 51.31 65.46 -72.09
N THR A 50 52.60 65.73 -71.90
CA THR A 50 53.45 64.99 -70.96
C THR A 50 52.93 65.09 -69.53
N ASN A 51 52.57 66.28 -69.05
CA ASN A 51 52.05 66.45 -67.70
C ASN A 51 50.72 65.71 -67.51
N THR A 52 49.85 65.74 -68.51
CA THR A 52 48.58 64.99 -68.49
C THR A 52 48.84 63.49 -68.43
N VAL A 53 49.75 62.98 -69.26
CA VAL A 53 50.13 61.55 -69.28
C VAL A 53 50.76 61.14 -67.96
N SER A 54 51.70 61.92 -67.42
CA SER A 54 52.34 61.62 -66.13
C SER A 54 51.34 61.65 -64.97
N SER A 55 50.38 62.59 -64.96
CA SER A 55 49.32 62.62 -63.97
C SER A 55 48.42 61.38 -64.06
N ILE A 56 48.09 60.94 -65.28
CA ILE A 56 47.32 59.71 -65.49
C ILE A 56 48.13 58.49 -65.02
N THR A 57 49.40 58.37 -65.39
CA THR A 57 50.26 57.26 -64.98
C THR A 57 50.42 57.18 -63.47
N ASN A 58 50.62 58.30 -62.79
CA ASN A 58 50.74 58.35 -61.32
C ASN A 58 49.42 58.01 -60.64
N SER A 59 48.29 58.45 -61.21
CA SER A 59 46.95 58.09 -60.75
C SER A 59 46.67 56.60 -60.91
N VAL A 60 47.13 55.99 -62.01
CA VAL A 60 47.03 54.54 -62.25
C VAL A 60 47.98 53.74 -61.35
N ALA A 61 49.19 54.23 -61.08
CA ALA A 61 50.14 53.56 -60.18
C ALA A 61 49.73 53.64 -58.71
N SER A 62 49.09 54.74 -58.30
CA SER A 62 48.51 54.91 -56.96
C SER A 62 47.08 54.39 -56.87
N ASN A 63 46.66 53.58 -57.86
CA ASN A 63 45.31 53.05 -57.90
C ASN A 63 45.12 52.07 -56.71
N PRO A 64 44.11 52.30 -55.85
CA PRO A 64 43.84 51.45 -54.70
C PRO A 64 43.62 49.98 -55.06
N VAL A 65 43.33 49.66 -56.33
CA VAL A 65 43.22 48.29 -56.85
C VAL A 65 44.44 47.44 -56.52
N HIS A 66 45.67 47.96 -56.60
CA HIS A 66 46.87 47.15 -56.31
C HIS A 66 46.94 46.71 -54.84
N THR A 67 46.65 47.63 -53.90
CA THR A 67 46.57 47.33 -52.46
C THR A 67 45.45 46.33 -52.16
N ILE A 68 44.30 46.52 -52.81
CA ILE A 68 43.15 45.60 -52.69
C ILE A 68 43.54 44.19 -53.18
N THR A 69 44.25 44.07 -54.30
CA THR A 69 44.72 42.77 -54.81
C THR A 69 45.69 42.09 -53.85
N GLY A 70 46.62 42.83 -53.22
CA GLY A 70 47.55 42.27 -52.23
C GLY A 70 46.84 41.77 -50.96
N ILE A 71 45.92 42.55 -50.41
CA ILE A 71 45.08 42.14 -49.27
C ILE A 71 44.26 40.90 -49.64
N LEU A 72 43.65 40.91 -50.84
CA LEU A 72 42.86 39.78 -51.34
C LEU A 72 43.71 38.51 -51.47
N GLY A 73 44.93 38.61 -52.00
CA GLY A 73 45.84 37.47 -52.10
C GLY A 73 46.27 36.93 -50.72
N GLY A 74 46.47 37.81 -49.74
CA GLY A 74 46.77 37.42 -48.36
C GLY A 74 45.64 36.66 -47.67
N VAL A 75 44.38 36.98 -47.98
CA VAL A 75 43.20 36.30 -47.38
C VAL A 75 42.67 35.13 -48.21
N THR A 76 43.01 35.02 -49.49
CA THR A 76 42.55 33.92 -50.38
C THR A 76 43.66 32.92 -50.75
N GLY A 77 44.92 33.20 -50.42
CA GLY A 77 46.05 32.31 -50.68
C GLY A 77 45.98 30.98 -49.93
N SER A 78 46.77 29.99 -50.39
CA SER A 78 46.80 28.64 -49.79
C SER A 78 47.34 28.58 -48.36
N SER A 79 48.08 29.59 -47.91
CA SER A 79 48.56 29.78 -46.54
C SER A 79 47.84 30.92 -45.80
N SER A 80 46.69 31.36 -46.33
CA SER A 80 45.88 32.40 -45.71
C SER A 80 45.18 31.88 -44.43
N PRO A 81 44.74 32.78 -43.55
CA PRO A 81 43.84 32.40 -42.45
C PRO A 81 42.57 31.69 -42.94
N LEU A 82 42.05 32.08 -44.12
CA LEU A 82 40.88 31.44 -44.71
C LEU A 82 41.14 29.99 -45.08
N SER A 83 42.31 29.67 -45.64
CA SER A 83 42.66 28.28 -45.98
C SER A 83 42.79 27.40 -44.74
N THR A 84 43.31 27.93 -43.63
CA THR A 84 43.34 27.22 -42.33
C THR A 84 41.93 26.93 -41.83
N VAL A 85 41.04 27.92 -41.86
CA VAL A 85 39.63 27.73 -41.49
C VAL A 85 38.95 26.70 -42.41
N THR A 86 39.17 26.79 -43.73
CA THR A 86 38.64 25.82 -44.70
C THR A 86 39.13 24.41 -44.41
N ASN A 87 40.40 24.22 -44.03
CA ASN A 87 40.95 22.91 -43.69
C ASN A 87 40.40 22.37 -42.36
N LEU A 88 40.23 23.21 -41.34
CA LEU A 88 39.62 22.80 -40.06
C LEU A 88 38.16 22.41 -40.24
N VAL A 89 37.38 23.23 -40.95
CA VAL A 89 35.99 22.92 -41.29
C VAL A 89 35.96 21.65 -42.12
N GLY A 90 36.79 21.55 -43.16
CA GLY A 90 36.93 20.34 -43.97
C GLY A 90 37.29 19.10 -43.16
N SER A 91 38.18 19.19 -42.18
CA SER A 91 38.52 18.06 -41.31
C SER A 91 37.40 17.67 -40.35
N LEU A 92 36.58 18.64 -39.91
CA LEU A 92 35.46 18.40 -39.01
C LEU A 92 34.24 17.84 -39.75
N THR A 93 33.96 18.37 -40.94
CA THR A 93 32.73 18.10 -41.72
C THR A 93 32.95 17.22 -42.93
N GLY A 94 34.20 16.99 -43.36
CA GLY A 94 34.54 16.53 -44.70
C GLY A 94 35.48 15.34 -44.74
N SER A 95 34.88 14.17 -44.88
CA SER A 95 35.26 13.21 -45.91
C SER A 95 34.08 12.26 -46.05
N THR A 96 33.87 11.71 -47.25
CA THR A 96 32.87 10.67 -47.53
C THR A 96 33.12 9.37 -46.75
N ASN A 97 34.08 9.35 -45.81
CA ASN A 97 34.50 8.25 -44.96
C ASN A 97 34.88 8.68 -43.51
N GLY A 98 34.23 9.70 -42.92
CA GLY A 98 34.23 9.85 -41.45
C GLY A 98 35.17 10.91 -40.84
N GLY A 99 34.75 12.18 -40.87
CA GLY A 99 35.22 13.17 -39.90
C GLY A 99 34.65 12.92 -38.50
N PRO A 100 35.16 13.57 -37.44
CA PRO A 100 34.64 13.40 -36.08
C PRO A 100 33.13 13.67 -35.95
N LEU A 101 32.62 14.67 -36.67
CA LEU A 101 31.18 14.99 -36.66
C LEU A 101 30.33 13.92 -37.35
N ASP A 102 30.88 13.28 -38.38
CA ASP A 102 30.23 12.16 -39.06
C ASP A 102 30.12 10.94 -38.13
N THR A 103 31.17 10.63 -37.37
CA THR A 103 31.13 9.56 -36.36
C THR A 103 30.09 9.85 -35.27
N VAL A 104 30.05 11.08 -34.75
CA VAL A 104 29.04 11.50 -33.76
C VAL A 104 27.63 11.40 -34.34
N THR A 105 27.44 11.81 -35.60
CA THR A 105 26.15 11.72 -36.30
C THR A 105 25.72 10.27 -36.46
N HIS A 106 26.64 9.36 -36.81
CA HIS A 106 26.36 7.92 -36.90
C HIS A 106 26.05 7.29 -35.55
N ILE A 107 26.76 7.64 -34.47
CA ILE A 107 26.48 7.14 -33.12
C ILE A 107 25.11 7.62 -32.64
N ILE A 108 24.83 8.92 -32.77
CA ILE A 108 23.54 9.49 -32.39
C ILE A 108 22.45 8.82 -33.23
N GLY A 109 22.59 8.80 -34.55
CA GLY A 109 21.64 8.18 -35.46
C GLY A 109 21.44 6.68 -35.22
N GLY A 110 22.46 5.96 -34.76
CA GLY A 110 22.37 4.55 -34.37
C GLY A 110 21.63 4.36 -33.03
N VAL A 111 21.96 5.16 -32.01
CA VAL A 111 21.35 5.07 -30.66
C VAL A 111 19.90 5.54 -30.67
N THR A 112 19.62 6.65 -31.34
CA THR A 112 18.28 7.24 -31.51
C THR A 112 17.54 6.67 -32.71
N GLY A 113 18.09 5.61 -33.34
CA GLY A 113 17.65 5.00 -34.60
C GLY A 113 16.17 5.20 -34.85
N GLY A 114 15.87 5.89 -35.95
CA GLY A 114 14.55 6.40 -36.34
C GLY A 114 13.44 5.33 -36.40
N THR A 115 12.64 5.29 -37.46
CA THR A 115 11.40 4.47 -37.47
C THR A 115 11.59 2.97 -37.28
N ASN A 116 12.84 2.46 -37.31
CA ASN A 116 13.19 1.05 -37.14
C ASN A 116 13.82 0.71 -35.77
N GLY A 117 13.88 1.66 -34.84
CA GLY A 117 14.24 1.42 -33.43
C GLY A 117 15.73 1.18 -33.18
N GLY A 118 16.45 2.22 -32.78
CA GLY A 118 17.76 2.06 -32.14
C GLY A 118 17.68 1.41 -30.74
N PRO A 119 18.80 1.14 -30.07
CA PRO A 119 18.84 0.63 -28.69
C PRO A 119 17.92 1.40 -27.73
N LEU A 120 17.81 2.72 -27.86
CA LEU A 120 16.89 3.53 -27.04
C LEU A 120 15.42 3.26 -27.36
N GLY A 121 15.09 3.01 -28.63
CA GLY A 121 13.75 2.58 -29.06
C GLY A 121 13.38 1.22 -28.49
N ALA A 122 14.32 0.27 -28.47
CA ALA A 122 14.12 -1.04 -27.84
C ALA A 122 13.88 -0.92 -26.32
N VAL A 123 14.69 -0.13 -25.61
CA VAL A 123 14.51 0.15 -24.19
C VAL A 123 13.16 0.83 -23.93
N THR A 124 12.79 1.82 -24.75
CA THR A 124 11.49 2.50 -24.65
C THR A 124 10.33 1.52 -24.88
N GLY A 125 10.48 0.60 -25.83
CA GLY A 125 9.49 -0.46 -26.10
C GLY A 125 9.36 -1.45 -24.94
N ILE A 126 10.47 -1.87 -24.33
CA ILE A 126 10.46 -2.73 -23.14
C ILE A 126 9.80 -2.02 -21.96
N ILE A 127 10.19 -0.78 -21.67
CA ILE A 127 9.58 0.03 -20.61
C ILE A 127 8.09 0.20 -20.89
N GLY A 128 7.73 0.60 -22.11
CA GLY A 128 6.33 0.75 -22.53
C GLY A 128 5.53 -0.55 -22.46
N GLY A 129 6.14 -1.71 -22.69
CA GLY A 129 5.50 -3.02 -22.50
C GLY A 129 5.32 -3.39 -21.02
N ILE A 130 6.30 -3.07 -20.17
CA ILE A 130 6.26 -3.36 -18.73
C ILE A 130 5.28 -2.42 -18.02
N THR A 131 5.41 -1.11 -18.25
CA THR A 131 4.62 -0.06 -17.60
C THR A 131 3.33 0.26 -18.33
N GLY A 132 3.03 -0.47 -19.41
CA GLY A 132 1.97 -0.20 -20.40
C GLY A 132 0.79 0.56 -19.83
N GLY A 133 0.59 1.77 -20.35
CA GLY A 133 -0.22 2.85 -19.77
C GLY A 133 -1.64 2.46 -19.33
N THR A 134 -2.68 3.06 -19.92
CA THR A 134 -4.04 2.90 -19.39
C THR A 134 -4.63 1.49 -19.53
N ASN A 135 -4.01 0.63 -20.34
CA ASN A 135 -4.48 -0.73 -20.63
C ASN A 135 -3.67 -1.82 -19.90
N GLY A 136 -2.73 -1.44 -19.03
CA GLY A 136 -1.98 -2.36 -18.17
C GLY A 136 -0.91 -3.16 -18.92
N GLY A 137 0.35 -2.75 -18.78
CA GLY A 137 1.50 -3.60 -19.11
C GLY A 137 1.64 -4.77 -18.13
N ALA A 138 2.74 -5.52 -18.23
CA ALA A 138 3.01 -6.63 -17.31
C ALA A 138 2.93 -6.20 -15.83
N LEU A 139 3.39 -5.00 -15.50
CA LEU A 139 3.29 -4.44 -14.15
C LEU A 139 1.86 -4.04 -13.79
N GLY A 140 1.04 -3.63 -14.75
CA GLY A 140 -0.38 -3.39 -14.56
C GLY A 140 -1.14 -4.67 -14.19
N THR A 141 -0.83 -5.79 -14.86
CA THR A 141 -1.38 -7.11 -14.49
C THR A 141 -0.95 -7.53 -13.09
N VAL A 142 0.33 -7.41 -12.76
CA VAL A 142 0.85 -7.73 -11.41
C VAL A 142 0.22 -6.84 -10.35
N THR A 143 0.10 -5.54 -10.61
CA THR A 143 -0.56 -4.59 -9.70
C THR A 143 -2.04 -4.89 -9.56
N GLY A 144 -2.72 -5.33 -10.63
CA GLY A 144 -4.11 -5.78 -10.57
C GLY A 144 -4.29 -7.06 -9.76
N ILE A 145 -3.39 -8.04 -9.90
CA ILE A 145 -3.39 -9.28 -9.10
C ILE A 145 -3.11 -8.96 -7.63
N ILE A 146 -2.03 -8.21 -7.36
CA ILE A 146 -1.67 -7.81 -6.00
C ILE A 146 -2.79 -6.99 -5.40
N GLY A 147 -3.31 -5.96 -6.09
CA GLY A 147 -4.47 -5.18 -5.65
C GLY A 147 -5.68 -6.06 -5.37
N GLY A 148 -6.01 -6.99 -6.26
CA GLY A 148 -7.11 -7.95 -6.03
C GLY A 148 -6.92 -8.83 -4.79
N ILE A 149 -5.68 -9.18 -4.44
CA ILE A 149 -5.34 -10.06 -3.30
C ILE A 149 -5.11 -9.27 -2.00
N THR A 150 -4.50 -8.09 -2.04
CA THR A 150 -3.99 -7.35 -0.87
C THR A 150 -4.82 -6.13 -0.48
N GLY A 151 -5.86 -5.77 -1.23
CA GLY A 151 -6.82 -4.77 -0.75
C GLY A 151 -7.18 -3.63 -1.69
N GLY A 152 -7.42 -3.93 -2.96
CA GLY A 152 -8.21 -3.09 -3.84
C GLY A 152 -9.67 -3.11 -3.39
N ASP A 153 -10.53 -3.81 -4.11
CA ASP A 153 -11.91 -4.03 -3.67
C ASP A 153 -12.00 -5.27 -2.77
N LEU A 154 -11.94 -5.07 -1.45
CA LEU A 154 -12.02 -6.18 -0.48
C LEU A 154 -13.36 -6.94 -0.54
N ALA A 155 -14.43 -6.33 -1.07
CA ALA A 155 -15.71 -7.03 -1.24
C ALA A 155 -15.63 -8.12 -2.32
N HIS A 156 -14.70 -8.01 -3.27
CA HIS A 156 -14.48 -8.96 -4.35
C HIS A 156 -13.13 -9.68 -4.28
N ASN A 157 -12.42 -9.55 -3.14
CA ASN A 157 -11.16 -10.24 -2.94
C ASN A 157 -11.42 -11.76 -2.81
N PRO A 158 -10.77 -12.61 -3.62
CA PRO A 158 -10.99 -14.06 -3.56
C PRO A 158 -10.66 -14.65 -2.18
N VAL A 159 -9.74 -14.03 -1.44
CA VAL A 159 -9.37 -14.43 -0.09
C VAL A 159 -10.46 -14.08 0.92
N THR A 160 -11.09 -12.90 0.81
CA THR A 160 -12.17 -12.51 1.73
C THR A 160 -13.40 -13.38 1.54
N GLY A 161 -13.74 -13.72 0.30
CA GLY A 161 -14.81 -14.68 0.00
C GLY A 161 -14.56 -16.07 0.58
N VAL A 162 -13.32 -16.59 0.47
CA VAL A 162 -12.93 -17.87 1.09
C VAL A 162 -13.01 -17.80 2.61
N ILE A 163 -12.54 -16.71 3.23
CA ILE A 163 -12.64 -16.51 4.68
C ILE A 163 -14.11 -16.50 5.10
N GLN A 164 -14.96 -15.71 4.46
CA GLN A 164 -16.39 -15.63 4.78
C GLN A 164 -17.12 -16.98 4.59
N SER A 165 -16.78 -17.74 3.55
CA SER A 165 -17.32 -19.09 3.35
C SER A 165 -16.88 -20.05 4.46
N GLY A 166 -15.59 -20.06 4.80
CA GLY A 166 -15.05 -20.87 5.90
C GLY A 166 -15.66 -20.49 7.25
N ILE A 167 -15.92 -19.21 7.48
CA ILE A 167 -16.65 -18.69 8.63
C ILE A 167 -18.07 -19.26 8.69
N GLY A 168 -18.80 -19.26 7.57
CA GLY A 168 -20.14 -19.85 7.50
C GLY A 168 -20.16 -21.32 7.92
N VAL A 169 -19.19 -22.11 7.44
CA VAL A 169 -19.03 -23.52 7.83
C VAL A 169 -18.75 -23.66 9.33
N LEU A 170 -17.85 -22.84 9.88
CA LEU A 170 -17.48 -22.91 11.29
C LEU A 170 -18.64 -22.51 12.22
N LYS A 171 -19.45 -21.51 11.84
CA LYS A 171 -20.70 -21.16 12.56
C LYS A 171 -21.72 -22.31 12.52
N GLY A 172 -21.89 -22.93 11.34
CA GLY A 172 -22.78 -24.07 11.19
C GLY A 172 -22.37 -25.24 12.08
N LEU A 173 -21.07 -25.53 12.14
CA LEU A 173 -20.52 -26.57 13.01
C LEU A 173 -20.70 -26.24 14.50
N GLU A 174 -20.49 -24.99 14.89
CA GLU A 174 -20.63 -24.53 16.27
C GLU A 174 -22.10 -24.57 16.74
N SER A 175 -23.05 -24.22 15.85
CA SER A 175 -24.48 -24.39 16.12
C SER A 175 -24.83 -25.86 16.28
N LEU A 176 -24.39 -26.73 15.38
CA LEU A 176 -24.65 -28.17 15.45
C LEU A 176 -24.12 -28.78 16.76
N LYS A 177 -22.89 -28.44 17.14
CA LYS A 177 -22.30 -28.88 18.43
C LYS A 177 -23.19 -28.48 19.60
N THR A 178 -23.64 -27.23 19.62
CA THR A 178 -24.47 -26.68 20.68
C THR A 178 -25.85 -27.33 20.73
N ASP A 179 -26.48 -27.56 19.58
CA ASP A 179 -27.79 -28.20 19.47
C ASP A 179 -27.74 -29.66 19.95
N ILE A 180 -26.72 -30.42 19.56
CA ILE A 180 -26.52 -31.81 20.02
C ILE A 180 -26.38 -31.86 21.54
N ILE A 181 -25.52 -31.00 22.10
CA ILE A 181 -25.23 -31.02 23.53
C ILE A 181 -26.44 -30.53 24.33
N ASN A 182 -27.10 -29.45 23.92
CA ASN A 182 -28.31 -28.96 24.57
C ASN A 182 -29.44 -29.98 24.49
N THR A 183 -29.59 -30.68 23.37
CA THR A 183 -30.54 -31.80 23.24
C THR A 183 -30.22 -32.92 24.22
N GLY A 184 -28.95 -33.28 24.36
CA GLY A 184 -28.50 -34.26 25.35
C GLY A 184 -28.81 -33.85 26.79
N ILE A 185 -28.48 -32.61 27.16
CA ILE A 185 -28.77 -32.04 28.48
C ILE A 185 -30.27 -32.02 28.74
N ASN A 186 -31.07 -31.51 27.81
CA ASN A 186 -32.53 -31.45 27.94
C ASN A 186 -33.15 -32.85 28.03
N THR A 187 -32.59 -33.83 27.32
CA THR A 187 -33.06 -35.22 27.39
C THR A 187 -32.78 -35.81 28.76
N VAL A 188 -31.55 -35.67 29.27
CA VAL A 188 -31.18 -36.17 30.61
C VAL A 188 -31.99 -35.45 31.69
N ALA A 189 -32.15 -34.12 31.58
CA ALA A 189 -32.95 -33.34 32.50
C ALA A 189 -34.43 -33.74 32.46
N GLY A 190 -35.01 -33.86 31.27
CA GLY A 190 -36.42 -34.20 31.11
C GLY A 190 -36.77 -35.63 31.49
N THR A 191 -35.89 -36.60 31.24
CA THR A 191 -36.18 -38.04 31.43
C THR A 191 -35.64 -38.60 32.74
N VAL A 192 -34.38 -38.30 33.09
CA VAL A 192 -33.70 -38.88 34.26
C VAL A 192 -34.01 -38.06 35.51
N ILE A 193 -33.96 -36.73 35.42
CA ILE A 193 -34.23 -35.87 36.59
C ILE A 193 -35.72 -35.88 36.93
N SER A 194 -36.63 -35.84 35.96
CA SER A 194 -38.09 -35.90 36.25
C SER A 194 -38.52 -37.20 36.92
N ALA A 195 -37.81 -38.31 36.68
CA ALA A 195 -38.07 -39.58 37.35
C ALA A 195 -37.58 -39.59 38.82
N VAL A 196 -36.57 -38.77 39.15
CA VAL A 196 -36.10 -38.51 40.51
C VAL A 196 -36.90 -37.33 41.05
N HIS A 197 -38.11 -37.60 41.57
CA HIS A 197 -39.08 -36.70 42.21
C HIS A 197 -38.60 -35.24 42.34
N GLN A 198 -39.19 -34.35 41.52
CA GLN A 198 -38.79 -32.96 41.31
C GLN A 198 -38.39 -32.25 42.60
N SER A 199 -37.12 -32.39 42.86
CA SER A 199 -36.39 -31.57 43.77
C SER A 199 -36.02 -30.37 42.87
N GLU A 200 -36.60 -29.21 43.19
CA GLU A 200 -36.10 -27.85 42.87
C GLU A 200 -34.64 -27.73 43.36
N HIS A 201 -33.83 -28.45 42.62
CA HIS A 201 -32.61 -29.16 42.97
C HIS A 201 -31.32 -28.68 42.34
N PRO A 202 -30.12 -28.87 42.93
CA PRO A 202 -28.83 -28.61 42.27
C PRO A 202 -28.70 -29.19 40.85
N ILE A 203 -29.41 -30.29 40.56
CA ILE A 203 -29.29 -31.02 39.29
C ILE A 203 -30.00 -30.29 38.14
N GLY A 204 -31.14 -29.66 38.39
CA GLY A 204 -31.86 -28.87 37.38
C GLY A 204 -31.09 -27.60 37.01
N ASP A 205 -30.57 -26.91 38.03
CA ASP A 205 -29.66 -25.79 37.85
C ASP A 205 -28.37 -26.18 37.15
N LEU A 206 -27.84 -27.37 37.44
CA LEU A 206 -26.65 -27.88 36.77
C LEU A 206 -26.92 -28.14 35.28
N ALA A 207 -28.13 -28.61 34.93
CA ALA A 207 -28.55 -28.71 33.53
C ALA A 207 -28.63 -27.32 32.88
N HIS A 208 -29.22 -26.32 33.56
CA HIS A 208 -29.28 -24.95 33.09
C HIS A 208 -27.88 -24.34 32.90
N LEU A 209 -26.96 -24.57 33.84
CA LEU A 209 -25.56 -24.14 33.76
C LEU A 209 -24.83 -24.82 32.59
N GLY A 210 -25.11 -26.10 32.35
CA GLY A 210 -24.62 -26.83 31.18
C GLY A 210 -25.07 -26.17 29.89
N THR A 211 -26.38 -25.95 29.70
CA THR A 211 -26.92 -25.28 28.52
C THR A 211 -26.37 -23.86 28.35
N LEU A 212 -26.29 -23.09 29.44
CA LEU A 212 -25.72 -21.75 29.44
C LEU A 212 -24.25 -21.76 29.00
N THR A 213 -23.46 -22.73 29.46
CA THR A 213 -22.04 -22.86 29.10
C THR A 213 -21.87 -23.09 27.59
N PHE A 214 -22.65 -24.00 27.01
CA PHE A 214 -22.56 -24.28 25.58
C PHE A 214 -23.11 -23.15 24.71
N ASN A 215 -24.20 -22.49 25.14
CA ASN A 215 -24.68 -21.28 24.47
C ASN A 215 -23.65 -20.14 24.53
N THR A 216 -23.00 -19.95 25.69
CA THR A 216 -21.92 -18.96 25.85
C THR A 216 -20.77 -19.26 24.91
N SER A 217 -20.35 -20.53 24.81
CA SER A 217 -19.32 -20.97 23.88
C SER A 217 -19.70 -20.64 22.44
N ARG A 218 -20.92 -21.01 22.03
CA ARG A 218 -21.45 -20.77 20.67
C ARG A 218 -21.45 -19.29 20.32
N ASP A 219 -22.01 -18.47 21.19
CA ASP A 219 -22.20 -17.04 20.93
C ASP A 219 -20.86 -16.30 20.96
N THR A 220 -19.92 -16.72 21.81
CA THR A 220 -18.54 -16.20 21.86
C THR A 220 -17.77 -16.55 20.58
N VAL A 221 -17.84 -17.80 20.15
CA VAL A 221 -17.19 -18.26 18.91
C VAL A 221 -17.79 -17.54 17.71
N ASN A 222 -19.12 -17.48 17.60
CA ASN A 222 -19.81 -16.81 16.50
C ASN A 222 -19.50 -15.31 16.45
N GLY A 223 -19.47 -14.63 17.59
CA GLY A 223 -19.11 -13.21 17.67
C GLY A 223 -17.64 -12.94 17.36
N THR A 224 -16.73 -13.83 17.79
CA THR A 224 -15.30 -13.74 17.42
C THR A 224 -15.12 -13.94 15.92
N LEU A 225 -15.90 -14.85 15.34
CA LEU A 225 -15.84 -15.15 13.93
C LEU A 225 -16.45 -14.03 13.08
N ASP A 226 -17.47 -13.34 13.57
CA ASP A 226 -17.91 -12.07 12.99
C ASP A 226 -16.79 -11.03 13.03
N ALA A 227 -16.05 -10.93 14.14
CA ALA A 227 -14.92 -10.01 14.22
C ALA A 227 -13.84 -10.33 13.19
N VAL A 228 -13.53 -11.61 12.98
CA VAL A 228 -12.61 -12.07 11.92
C VAL A 228 -13.17 -11.76 10.53
N SER A 229 -14.48 -11.94 10.31
CA SER A 229 -15.15 -11.60 9.04
C SER A 229 -15.03 -10.11 8.72
N HIS A 230 -15.34 -9.25 9.71
CA HIS A 230 -15.20 -7.81 9.59
C HIS A 230 -13.74 -7.41 9.34
N LEU A 231 -12.78 -7.98 10.08
CA LEU A 231 -11.35 -7.71 9.87
C LEU A 231 -10.87 -8.16 8.48
N ALA A 232 -11.33 -9.31 8.00
CA ALA A 232 -11.06 -9.76 6.64
C ALA A 232 -11.65 -8.82 5.59
N GLY A 233 -12.79 -8.18 5.88
CA GLY A 233 -13.36 -7.08 5.09
C GLY A 233 -12.72 -5.70 5.32
N ALA A 234 -11.61 -5.61 6.07
CA ALA A 234 -10.97 -4.38 6.56
C ALA A 234 -11.88 -3.44 7.38
N ASP A 235 -12.97 -3.95 7.93
CA ASP A 235 -13.86 -3.23 8.83
C ASP A 235 -13.41 -3.40 10.29
N VAL A 236 -12.40 -2.63 10.68
CA VAL A 236 -11.87 -2.66 12.06
C VAL A 236 -12.94 -2.21 13.07
N GLY A 237 -13.83 -1.29 12.68
CA GLY A 237 -14.93 -0.82 13.54
C GLY A 237 -15.94 -1.92 13.82
N GLY A 238 -16.38 -2.63 12.79
CA GLY A 238 -17.22 -3.81 12.91
C GLY A 238 -16.55 -4.91 13.74
N ALA A 239 -15.26 -5.16 13.53
CA ALA A 239 -14.52 -6.16 14.30
C ALA A 239 -14.48 -5.84 15.81
N VAL A 240 -14.21 -4.58 16.16
CA VAL A 240 -14.22 -4.10 17.55
C VAL A 240 -15.63 -4.20 18.16
N ASN A 241 -16.67 -3.86 17.39
CA ASN A 241 -18.06 -3.98 17.84
C ASN A 241 -18.45 -5.44 18.11
N SER A 242 -18.09 -6.37 17.21
CA SER A 242 -18.32 -7.81 17.41
C SER A 242 -17.60 -8.33 18.66
N LEU A 243 -16.33 -7.95 18.87
CA LEU A 243 -15.57 -8.34 20.06
C LEU A 243 -16.16 -7.74 21.34
N THR A 244 -16.64 -6.49 21.29
CA THR A 244 -17.37 -5.87 22.41
C THR A 244 -18.65 -6.64 22.71
N GLY A 245 -19.36 -7.11 21.68
CA GLY A 245 -20.50 -8.01 21.82
C GLY A 245 -20.13 -9.32 22.51
N VAL A 246 -19.01 -9.94 22.14
CA VAL A 246 -18.48 -11.15 22.80
C VAL A 246 -18.22 -10.90 24.29
N VAL A 247 -17.58 -9.78 24.63
CA VAL A 247 -17.36 -9.40 26.04
C VAL A 247 -18.68 -9.22 26.77
N GLY A 248 -19.67 -8.57 26.15
CA GLY A 248 -21.02 -8.43 26.70
C GLY A 248 -21.69 -9.77 26.99
N THR A 249 -21.63 -10.72 26.05
CA THR A 249 -22.12 -12.09 26.24
C THR A 249 -21.44 -12.78 27.41
N LEU A 250 -20.11 -12.69 27.52
CA LEU A 250 -19.36 -13.32 28.59
C LEU A 250 -19.71 -12.73 29.97
N VAL A 251 -19.85 -11.41 30.07
CA VAL A 251 -20.24 -10.73 31.31
C VAL A 251 -21.66 -11.10 31.74
N ASN A 252 -22.61 -11.06 30.80
CA ASN A 252 -24.00 -11.39 31.08
C ASN A 252 -24.14 -12.85 31.49
N ASN A 253 -23.55 -13.77 30.73
CA ASN A 253 -23.64 -15.19 31.02
C ASN A 253 -22.83 -15.58 32.25
N GLY A 254 -21.70 -14.93 32.52
CA GLY A 254 -20.95 -15.09 33.76
C GLY A 254 -21.77 -14.68 35.00
N THR A 255 -22.57 -13.62 34.87
CA THR A 255 -23.49 -13.19 35.94
C THR A 255 -24.60 -14.22 36.14
N THR A 256 -25.22 -14.71 35.06
CA THR A 256 -26.24 -15.77 35.12
C THR A 256 -25.66 -17.05 35.73
N ALA A 257 -24.48 -17.48 35.29
CA ALA A 257 -23.80 -18.66 35.81
C ALA A 257 -23.51 -18.53 37.31
N THR A 258 -23.05 -17.35 37.76
CA THR A 258 -22.83 -17.08 39.19
C THR A 258 -24.13 -17.22 39.97
N ASN A 259 -25.24 -16.65 39.50
CA ASN A 259 -26.54 -16.78 40.16
C ASN A 259 -26.99 -18.24 40.25
N THR A 260 -26.85 -19.02 39.16
CA THR A 260 -27.17 -20.46 39.14
C THR A 260 -26.28 -21.25 40.11
N ILE A 261 -24.98 -20.94 40.17
CA ILE A 261 -24.06 -21.57 41.12
C ILE A 261 -24.45 -21.25 42.56
N GLN A 262 -24.84 -20.01 42.86
CA GLN A 262 -25.32 -19.63 44.20
C GLN A 262 -26.58 -20.38 44.60
N HIS A 263 -27.48 -20.64 43.65
CA HIS A 263 -28.68 -21.45 43.88
C HIS A 263 -28.29 -22.91 44.19
N ILE A 264 -27.46 -23.54 43.34
CA ILE A 264 -26.88 -24.87 43.59
C ILE A 264 -26.24 -24.98 44.97
N VAL A 265 -25.40 -24.01 45.35
CA VAL A 265 -24.71 -24.00 46.64
C VAL A 265 -25.70 -23.86 47.80
N GLY A 266 -26.70 -22.99 47.64
CA GLY A 266 -27.79 -22.84 48.61
C GLY A 266 -28.53 -24.15 48.84
N ASP A 267 -28.94 -24.81 47.76
CA ASP A 267 -29.67 -26.07 47.81
C ASP A 267 -28.83 -27.21 48.42
N ILE A 268 -27.56 -27.33 48.04
CA ILE A 268 -26.64 -28.32 48.64
C ILE A 268 -26.45 -28.05 50.14
N THR A 269 -26.30 -26.78 50.54
CA THR A 269 -26.15 -26.40 51.94
C THR A 269 -27.40 -26.74 52.74
N ASN A 270 -28.59 -26.49 52.16
CA ASN A 270 -29.86 -26.84 52.76
C ASN A 270 -29.98 -28.35 52.99
N ILE A 271 -29.52 -29.21 52.07
CA ILE A 271 -29.51 -30.67 52.28
C ILE A 271 -28.78 -31.07 53.57
N GLY A 272 -27.65 -30.41 53.87
CA GLY A 272 -26.80 -30.72 55.03
C GLY A 272 -27.31 -30.16 56.37
N SER A 273 -27.88 -28.96 56.39
CA SER A 273 -28.27 -28.29 57.64
C SER A 273 -29.73 -28.53 58.04
N THR A 274 -30.67 -28.38 57.10
CA THR A 274 -32.12 -28.39 57.37
C THR A 274 -32.86 -29.47 56.58
N GLY A 275 -32.18 -30.09 55.62
CA GLY A 275 -32.70 -31.12 54.75
C GLY A 275 -32.57 -32.54 55.33
N PRO A 276 -32.66 -33.56 54.47
CA PRO A 276 -32.70 -34.95 54.92
C PRO A 276 -31.47 -35.37 55.72
N LEU A 277 -30.26 -34.93 55.32
CA LEU A 277 -29.04 -35.26 56.06
C LEU A 277 -28.95 -34.51 57.39
N GLY A 278 -29.38 -33.25 57.43
CA GLY A 278 -29.47 -32.50 58.69
C GLY A 278 -30.42 -33.18 59.68
N THR A 279 -31.58 -33.63 59.19
CA THR A 279 -32.57 -34.37 59.99
C THR A 279 -32.01 -35.72 60.48
N ILE A 280 -31.39 -36.50 59.60
CA ILE A 280 -30.74 -37.78 59.98
C ILE A 280 -29.61 -37.54 60.99
N THR A 281 -28.79 -36.51 60.78
CA THR A 281 -27.71 -36.13 61.71
C THR A 281 -28.29 -35.75 63.07
N GLY A 282 -29.39 -35.00 63.10
CA GLY A 282 -30.12 -34.67 64.32
C GLY A 282 -30.68 -35.91 65.03
N ILE A 283 -31.27 -36.85 64.30
CA ILE A 283 -31.78 -38.11 64.85
C ILE A 283 -30.63 -38.95 65.43
N ILE A 284 -29.55 -39.12 64.68
CA ILE A 284 -28.35 -39.85 65.13
C ILE A 284 -27.76 -39.16 66.36
N GLY A 285 -27.64 -37.83 66.36
CA GLY A 285 -27.18 -37.04 67.51
C GLY A 285 -28.06 -37.24 68.74
N GLY A 286 -29.39 -37.27 68.57
CA GLY A 286 -30.34 -37.58 69.64
C GLY A 286 -30.22 -39.01 70.16
N ILE A 287 -30.05 -40.00 69.27
CA ILE A 287 -29.87 -41.41 69.63
C ILE A 287 -28.53 -41.62 70.33
N THR A 288 -27.42 -41.18 69.73
CA THR A 288 -26.07 -41.32 70.30
C THR A 288 -25.89 -40.52 71.59
N GLY A 289 -26.39 -39.29 71.64
CA GLY A 289 -26.43 -38.49 72.87
C GLY A 289 -27.32 -39.11 73.95
N GLY A 290 -28.39 -39.81 73.55
CA GLY A 290 -29.25 -40.55 74.45
C GLY A 290 -28.69 -41.90 74.93
N ILE A 291 -27.80 -42.51 74.15
CA ILE A 291 -27.09 -43.77 74.47
C ILE A 291 -25.83 -43.50 75.31
N GLY A 292 -25.20 -42.33 75.13
CA GLY A 292 -23.97 -41.92 75.81
C GLY A 292 -24.18 -41.49 77.27
N GLY A 293 -24.68 -42.38 78.13
CA GLY A 293 -24.51 -42.34 79.60
C GLY A 293 -25.02 -41.12 80.39
N GLY A 294 -25.53 -40.08 79.74
CA GLY A 294 -26.00 -38.86 80.37
C GLY A 294 -27.42 -38.99 80.91
N THR A 295 -27.64 -38.50 82.13
CA THR A 295 -28.96 -38.37 82.77
C THR A 295 -29.83 -37.41 81.97
N GLY A 296 -30.62 -37.93 81.02
CA GLY A 296 -31.53 -37.13 80.19
C GLY A 296 -31.99 -37.79 78.89
N GLY A 297 -31.24 -38.80 78.40
CA GLY A 297 -31.62 -39.57 77.22
C GLY A 297 -32.60 -40.73 77.49
N PRO A 298 -33.23 -41.32 76.45
CA PRO A 298 -34.10 -42.48 76.60
C PRO A 298 -33.43 -43.65 77.34
N LEU A 299 -32.15 -43.93 77.07
CA LEU A 299 -31.41 -44.96 77.80
C LEU A 299 -30.98 -44.51 79.20
N GLY A 300 -30.73 -43.22 79.43
CA GLY A 300 -30.50 -42.68 80.77
C GLY A 300 -31.72 -42.86 81.67
N SER A 301 -32.93 -42.63 81.13
CA SER A 301 -34.19 -42.91 81.81
C SER A 301 -34.38 -44.40 82.08
N ILE A 302 -34.08 -45.27 81.11
CA ILE A 302 -34.11 -46.73 81.30
C ILE A 302 -33.07 -47.18 82.34
N GLY A 303 -31.87 -46.60 82.34
CA GLY A 303 -30.83 -46.86 83.33
C GLY A 303 -31.24 -46.44 84.74
N ASN A 304 -31.92 -45.30 84.89
CA ASN A 304 -32.50 -44.87 86.16
C ASN A 304 -33.61 -45.81 86.63
N ILE A 305 -34.48 -46.28 85.73
CA ILE A 305 -35.53 -47.26 86.04
C ILE A 305 -34.90 -48.58 86.48
N ILE A 306 -33.95 -49.11 85.71
CA ILE A 306 -33.24 -50.36 86.06
C ILE A 306 -32.48 -50.17 87.37
N GLY A 307 -31.74 -49.07 87.57
CA GLY A 307 -31.04 -48.77 88.82
C GLY A 307 -31.98 -48.70 90.02
N GLY A 308 -33.16 -48.08 89.87
CA GLY A 308 -34.20 -48.04 90.90
C GLY A 308 -34.80 -49.41 91.20
N ILE A 309 -35.09 -50.22 90.18
CA ILE A 309 -35.60 -51.60 90.34
C ILE A 309 -34.53 -52.49 90.99
N THR A 310 -33.29 -52.43 90.50
CA THR A 310 -32.18 -53.24 91.03
C THR A 310 -31.80 -52.82 92.45
N GLY A 311 -31.87 -51.52 92.76
CA GLY A 311 -31.63 -51.00 94.12
C GLY A 311 -32.74 -51.35 95.11
N SER A 312 -33.99 -51.43 94.66
CA SER A 312 -35.12 -51.84 95.51
C SER A 312 -35.21 -53.35 95.69
N ILE A 313 -34.90 -54.14 94.65
CA ILE A 313 -34.91 -55.60 94.68
C ILE A 313 -33.62 -56.16 95.30
N GLY A 314 -32.45 -55.57 95.01
CA GLY A 314 -31.14 -56.10 95.37
C GLY A 314 -30.79 -55.88 96.84
N GLY A 315 -31.05 -56.89 97.67
CA GLY A 315 -30.24 -57.34 98.82
C GLY A 315 -29.88 -56.39 99.95
N GLY A 316 -30.11 -55.08 99.83
CA GLY A 316 -30.00 -54.14 100.93
C GLY A 316 -31.02 -54.50 102.00
N THR A 317 -30.66 -54.28 103.26
CA THR A 317 -31.45 -54.64 104.46
C THR A 317 -32.85 -54.01 104.53
N GLY A 318 -33.25 -53.19 103.55
CA GLY A 318 -34.58 -52.59 103.44
C GLY A 318 -35.39 -52.98 102.20
N GLY A 319 -34.87 -53.82 101.29
CA GLY A 319 -35.60 -54.25 100.09
C GLY A 319 -36.45 -55.52 100.30
N PRO A 320 -37.45 -55.82 99.45
CA PRO A 320 -38.31 -56.99 99.60
C PRO A 320 -37.55 -58.32 99.63
N LEU A 321 -36.49 -58.50 98.84
CA LEU A 321 -35.66 -59.71 98.90
C LEU A 321 -34.83 -59.76 100.20
N GLY A 322 -34.33 -58.63 100.70
CA GLY A 322 -33.63 -58.59 101.99
C GLY A 322 -34.54 -59.02 103.16
N ALA A 323 -35.82 -58.63 103.11
CA ALA A 323 -36.84 -59.10 104.04
C ALA A 323 -37.13 -60.60 103.87
N ILE A 324 -37.25 -61.10 102.63
CA ILE A 324 -37.45 -62.53 102.34
C ILE A 324 -36.25 -63.37 102.80
N THR A 325 -35.01 -62.90 102.60
CA THR A 325 -33.79 -63.58 103.09
C THR A 325 -33.80 -63.68 104.62
N HIS A 326 -34.23 -62.64 105.33
CA HIS A 326 -34.40 -62.69 106.78
C HIS A 326 -35.49 -63.68 107.22
N ILE A 327 -36.63 -63.70 106.53
CA ILE A 327 -37.73 -64.64 106.82
C ILE A 327 -37.26 -66.08 106.59
N ILE A 328 -36.63 -66.38 105.45
CA ILE A 328 -36.12 -67.72 105.14
C ILE A 328 -35.03 -68.11 106.13
N GLY A 329 -34.07 -67.21 106.43
CA GLY A 329 -33.03 -67.46 107.44
C GLY A 329 -33.60 -67.69 108.85
N GLY A 330 -34.72 -67.06 109.19
CA GLY A 330 -35.45 -67.31 110.43
C GLY A 330 -36.18 -68.66 110.44
N ILE A 331 -36.64 -69.15 109.28
CA ILE A 331 -37.34 -70.45 109.15
C ILE A 331 -36.35 -71.63 109.05
N THR A 332 -35.17 -71.44 108.44
CA THR A 332 -34.15 -72.49 108.32
C THR A 332 -33.13 -72.50 109.46
N GLY A 333 -33.07 -71.44 110.25
CA GLY A 333 -32.15 -71.25 111.37
C GLY A 333 -32.72 -71.52 112.77
N GLY A 334 -33.93 -72.08 112.90
CA GLY A 334 -34.59 -72.38 114.17
C GLY A 334 -35.69 -73.43 114.03
#